data_AF-A0AAN8H1R7-F1
#
_entry.id   AF-A0AAN8H1R7-F1
#
_cell.length_a   1.000
_cell.length_b   1.000
_cell.length_c   1.000
_cell.angle_alpha   90.00
_cell.angle_beta   90.00
_cell.angle_gamma   90.00
#
_symmetry.space_group_name_H-M   'P 1'
#
loop_
_entity.id
_entity.type
_entity.pdbx_description
1 polymer ?
#
loop_
_entity_poly.entity_id
_entity_poly.type
_entity_poly.pdbx_seq_one_letter_code
_entity_poly.pdbx_strand_id
1 'polypeptide(L)'
;MTLKTIRNGIHKIDTYLNAALDLFGGDDGLCHYKCNDGYKPAPRPGYKKPPPNGCGSPLFGFQFDIGIPSMTKCCNKHDRCYDTCGLEKHDCDEQFQDCLENICRNVQRTLGLAQSVQACESAVTLLFDAVMHLGCKPYLDSQRDSCVCQYEVKKEL
;
A
#
# COMPACT_ATOMS: atom_id res chain seq x y z
N MET A 1 -27.84 -32.99 -12.97
CA MET A 1 -26.77 -32.26 -12.26
C MET A 1 -27.39 -31.63 -11.03
N THR A 2 -26.95 -32.03 -9.84
CA THR A 2 -27.65 -31.80 -8.56
C THR A 2 -27.26 -30.47 -7.93
N LEU A 3 -28.21 -29.82 -7.24
CA LEU A 3 -28.06 -28.57 -6.46
C LEU A 3 -26.79 -28.50 -5.59
N LYS A 4 -26.29 -29.66 -5.12
CA LYS A 4 -25.05 -29.78 -4.35
C LYS A 4 -23.80 -29.35 -5.13
N THR A 5 -23.74 -29.61 -6.45
CA THR A 5 -22.61 -29.21 -7.31
C THR A 5 -22.60 -27.70 -7.54
N ILE A 6 -23.77 -27.07 -7.69
CA ILE A 6 -23.91 -25.62 -7.83
C ILE A 6 -23.52 -24.91 -6.52
N ARG A 7 -24.01 -25.40 -5.38
CA ARG A 7 -23.66 -24.85 -4.05
C ARG A 7 -22.17 -24.96 -3.74
N ASN A 8 -21.56 -26.10 -4.05
CA ASN A 8 -20.11 -26.29 -3.85
C ASN A 8 -19.27 -25.45 -4.82
N GLY A 9 -19.79 -25.17 -6.02
CA GLY A 9 -19.17 -24.24 -6.98
C GLY A 9 -19.19 -22.80 -6.49
N ILE A 10 -20.35 -22.31 -6.02
CA ILE A 10 -20.51 -20.95 -5.45
C ILE A 10 -19.60 -20.77 -4.23
N HIS A 11 -19.58 -21.73 -3.31
CA HIS A 11 -18.74 -21.66 -2.10
C HIS A 11 -17.24 -21.62 -2.42
N LYS A 12 -16.78 -22.32 -3.47
CA LYS A 12 -15.38 -22.24 -3.91
C LYS A 12 -15.05 -20.87 -4.52
N ILE A 13 -15.94 -20.34 -5.37
CA ILE A 13 -15.76 -19.01 -5.96
C ILE A 13 -15.66 -17.96 -4.86
N ASP A 14 -16.54 -18.03 -3.86
CA ASP A 14 -16.53 -17.13 -2.70
C ASP A 14 -15.20 -17.21 -1.92
N THR A 15 -14.66 -18.41 -1.73
CA THR A 15 -13.36 -18.58 -1.06
C THR A 15 -12.19 -18.00 -1.86
N TYR A 16 -12.17 -18.18 -3.18
CA TYR A 16 -11.14 -17.57 -4.03
C TYR A 16 -11.30 -16.06 -4.15
N LEU A 17 -12.55 -15.57 -4.17
CA LEU A 17 -12.85 -14.15 -4.18
C LEU A 17 -12.42 -13.50 -2.87
N ASN A 18 -12.72 -14.12 -1.72
CA ASN A 18 -12.30 -13.65 -0.40
C ASN A 18 -10.77 -13.71 -0.26
N ALA A 19 -10.11 -14.77 -0.72
CA ALA A 19 -8.64 -14.85 -0.73
C ALA A 19 -8.00 -13.80 -1.67
N ALA A 20 -8.66 -13.48 -2.78
CA ALA A 20 -8.24 -12.40 -3.67
C ALA A 20 -8.49 -11.02 -3.02
N LEU A 21 -9.65 -10.80 -2.42
CA LEU A 21 -9.99 -9.57 -1.69
C LEU A 21 -9.03 -9.34 -0.53
N ASP A 22 -8.73 -10.37 0.27
CA ASP A 22 -7.72 -10.30 1.34
C ASP A 22 -6.33 -9.98 0.80
N LEU A 23 -5.99 -10.46 -0.41
CA LEU A 23 -4.75 -10.12 -1.11
C LEU A 23 -4.75 -8.66 -1.63
N PHE A 24 -5.93 -8.15 -2.01
CA PHE A 24 -6.19 -6.76 -2.42
C PHE A 24 -6.64 -5.86 -1.25
N GLY A 25 -6.35 -6.27 -0.01
CA GLY A 25 -6.50 -5.42 1.18
C GLY A 25 -7.85 -5.41 1.87
N GLY A 26 -8.75 -6.34 1.53
CA GLY A 26 -10.12 -6.37 2.02
C GLY A 26 -10.97 -5.24 1.42
N ASP A 27 -12.28 -5.24 1.72
CA ASP A 27 -13.23 -4.23 1.19
C ASP A 27 -12.93 -2.79 1.65
N ASP A 28 -12.14 -2.61 2.72
CA ASP A 28 -11.79 -1.28 3.27
C ASP A 28 -10.34 -0.86 3.00
N GLY A 29 -9.44 -1.77 2.59
CA GLY A 29 -8.04 -1.45 2.32
C GLY A 29 -7.24 -0.95 3.54
N LEU A 30 -7.79 -1.02 4.76
CA LEU A 30 -7.29 -0.31 5.94
C LEU A 30 -6.17 -1.06 6.69
N CYS A 31 -6.11 -2.39 6.56
CA CYS A 31 -5.04 -3.29 6.99
C CYS A 31 -4.17 -2.76 8.15
N HIS A 32 -4.59 -3.03 9.39
CA HIS A 32 -3.86 -2.58 10.58
C HIS A 32 -2.78 -3.58 11.01
N TYR A 33 -1.56 -3.09 11.27
CA TYR A 33 -0.51 -3.90 11.89
C TYR A 33 -0.66 -3.88 13.42
N LYS A 34 -0.76 -5.06 14.04
CA LYS A 34 -0.91 -5.22 15.49
C LYS A 34 -0.10 -6.43 15.96
N CYS A 35 0.46 -6.34 17.16
CA CYS A 35 1.09 -7.48 17.81
C CYS A 35 0.04 -8.43 18.37
N ASN A 36 0.28 -9.75 18.24
CA ASN A 36 -0.62 -10.79 18.74
C ASN A 36 -0.76 -10.80 20.27
N ASP A 37 0.23 -10.24 20.98
CA ASP A 37 0.25 -10.10 22.44
C ASP A 37 -0.54 -8.88 22.93
N GLY A 38 -1.14 -8.10 22.02
CA GLY A 38 -1.93 -6.90 22.34
C GLY A 38 -1.09 -5.68 22.72
N TYR A 39 0.23 -5.79 22.75
CA TYR A 39 1.12 -4.65 22.99
C TYR A 39 1.27 -3.79 21.72
N LYS A 40 1.64 -2.52 21.92
CA LYS A 40 1.99 -1.66 20.79
C LYS A 40 3.31 -2.13 20.16
N PRO A 41 3.40 -2.21 18.83
CA PRO A 41 4.66 -2.53 18.16
C PRO A 41 5.68 -1.43 18.45
N ALA A 42 6.94 -1.84 18.66
CA ALA A 42 8.05 -0.95 18.91
C ALA A 42 9.03 -1.00 17.73
N PRO A 43 9.75 0.10 17.42
CA PRO A 43 10.77 0.08 16.37
C PRO A 43 11.83 -1.00 16.62
N ARG A 44 12.12 -1.81 15.61
CA ARG A 44 13.14 -2.87 15.67
C ARG A 44 14.53 -2.25 15.87
N PRO A 45 15.25 -2.62 16.95
CA PRO A 45 16.61 -2.12 17.18
C PRO A 45 17.54 -2.45 16.01
N GLY A 46 18.31 -1.45 15.54
CA GLY A 46 19.28 -1.63 14.47
C GLY A 46 18.69 -1.80 13.06
N TYR A 47 17.37 -1.72 12.90
CA TYR A 47 16.74 -1.80 11.59
C TYR A 47 17.19 -0.65 10.68
N LYS A 48 17.65 -1.01 9.48
CA LYS A 48 18.04 -0.08 8.43
C LYS A 48 16.97 -0.13 7.35
N LYS A 49 16.28 0.98 7.13
CA LYS A 49 15.25 1.08 6.08
C LYS A 49 15.87 0.73 4.71
N PRO A 50 15.28 -0.20 3.94
CA PRO A 50 15.76 -0.54 2.60
C PRO A 50 15.71 0.70 1.69
N PRO A 51 16.47 0.75 0.59
CA PRO A 51 16.28 1.78 -0.43
C PRO A 51 14.84 1.70 -0.98
N PRO A 52 14.18 2.84 -1.22
CA PRO A 52 12.84 2.84 -1.81
C PRO A 52 12.92 2.31 -3.24
N ASN A 53 11.84 1.70 -3.71
CA ASN A 53 11.79 0.94 -4.95
C ASN A 53 10.84 1.56 -6.01
N GLY A 54 10.46 2.82 -5.81
CA GLY A 54 9.59 3.56 -6.72
C GLY A 54 8.17 3.03 -6.68
N CYS A 55 7.42 3.20 -7.77
CA CYS A 55 6.03 2.73 -7.83
C CYS A 55 5.92 1.23 -8.17
N GLY A 56 6.94 0.43 -7.82
CA GLY A 56 6.98 -0.99 -8.11
C GLY A 56 6.48 -1.82 -6.94
N SER A 57 5.86 -2.97 -7.23
CA SER A 57 5.58 -3.98 -6.21
C SER A 57 6.31 -5.28 -6.54
N PRO A 58 7.30 -5.70 -5.71
CA PRO A 58 8.00 -6.96 -5.91
C PRO A 58 7.05 -8.16 -5.98
N LEU A 59 5.90 -8.05 -5.31
CA LEU A 59 4.87 -9.09 -5.25
C LEU A 59 4.14 -9.31 -6.57
N PHE A 60 3.91 -8.25 -7.33
CA PHE A 60 3.13 -8.34 -8.56
C PHE A 60 4.02 -8.32 -9.82
N GLY A 61 5.34 -8.23 -9.66
CA GLY A 61 6.30 -8.36 -10.75
C GLY A 61 6.25 -7.23 -11.79
N PHE A 62 5.57 -6.12 -11.49
CA PHE A 62 5.53 -4.93 -12.33
C PHE A 62 6.13 -3.71 -11.62
N GLN A 63 6.79 -2.86 -12.40
CA GLN A 63 7.19 -1.51 -11.99
C GLN A 63 6.28 -0.51 -12.69
N PHE A 64 5.48 0.25 -11.93
CA PHE A 64 4.76 1.42 -12.47
C PHE A 64 5.69 2.65 -12.58
N ASP A 65 6.96 2.46 -12.94
CA ASP A 65 7.82 3.59 -13.31
C ASP A 65 7.41 4.05 -14.71
N ILE A 66 6.37 4.88 -14.79
CA ILE A 66 5.87 5.52 -16.03
C ILE A 66 6.90 6.57 -16.55
N GLY A 67 8.12 6.59 -16.03
CA GLY A 67 9.16 7.55 -16.41
C GLY A 67 8.82 8.99 -16.00
N ILE A 68 7.91 9.18 -15.03
CA ILE A 68 7.53 10.48 -14.48
C ILE A 68 8.24 10.66 -13.12
N PRO A 69 9.35 11.43 -13.06
CA PRO A 69 10.17 11.50 -11.84
C PRO A 69 9.41 12.00 -10.61
N SER A 70 8.38 12.82 -10.80
CA SER A 70 7.54 13.31 -9.71
C SER A 70 6.67 12.22 -9.09
N MET A 71 6.19 11.25 -9.86
CA MET A 71 5.43 10.11 -9.34
C MET A 71 6.35 9.16 -8.57
N THR A 72 7.52 8.82 -9.14
CA THR A 72 8.53 8.01 -8.44
C THR A 72 8.94 8.63 -7.11
N LYS A 73 9.03 9.98 -7.01
CA LYS A 73 9.28 10.67 -5.74
C LYS A 73 8.15 10.46 -4.72
N CYS A 74 6.89 10.50 -5.14
CA CYS A 74 5.76 10.23 -4.26
C CYS A 74 5.76 8.78 -3.76
N CYS A 75 5.99 7.82 -4.66
CA CYS A 75 6.10 6.41 -4.31
C CYS A 75 7.26 6.15 -3.33
N ASN A 76 8.43 6.75 -3.58
CA ASN A 76 9.56 6.64 -2.65
C ASN A 76 9.25 7.22 -1.26
N LYS A 77 8.43 8.29 -1.17
CA LYS A 77 7.99 8.83 0.13
C LYS A 77 7.04 7.85 0.82
N HIS A 78 6.16 7.22 0.05
CA HIS A 78 5.19 6.22 0.53
C HIS A 78 5.90 4.97 1.07
N ASP A 79 6.87 4.41 0.33
CA ASP A 79 7.71 3.29 0.79
C ASP A 79 8.36 3.58 2.15
N ARG A 80 8.90 4.79 2.31
CA ARG A 80 9.52 5.23 3.58
C ARG A 80 8.52 5.33 4.73
N CYS A 81 7.28 5.70 4.42
CA CYS A 81 6.21 5.76 5.41
C CYS A 81 5.83 4.35 5.87
N TYR A 82 5.62 3.43 4.94
CA TYR A 82 5.36 2.01 5.24
C TYR A 82 6.50 1.35 6.04
N ASP A 83 7.75 1.69 5.77
CA ASP A 83 8.95 1.22 6.50
C ASP A 83 9.13 1.86 7.89
N THR A 84 8.25 2.77 8.29
CA THR A 84 8.31 3.39 9.62
C THR A 84 7.37 2.68 10.57
N CYS A 85 7.96 1.95 11.50
CA CYS A 85 7.22 1.17 12.48
C CYS A 85 6.14 2.00 13.22
N GLY A 86 4.92 1.50 13.21
CA GLY A 86 3.79 2.05 13.95
C GLY A 86 3.05 3.19 13.28
N LEU A 87 3.47 3.63 12.08
CA LEU A 87 2.66 4.54 11.27
C LEU A 87 1.48 3.77 10.66
N GLU A 88 0.31 4.40 10.66
CA GLU A 88 -0.89 3.80 10.09
C GLU A 88 -0.86 3.87 8.56
N LYS A 89 -1.29 2.78 7.91
CA LYS A 89 -1.41 2.70 6.45
C LYS A 89 -2.19 3.90 5.89
N HIS A 90 -3.32 4.22 6.52
CA HIS A 90 -4.19 5.34 6.15
C HIS A 90 -3.43 6.68 6.07
N ASP A 91 -2.65 7.02 7.09
CA ASP A 91 -1.86 8.27 7.13
C ASP A 91 -0.80 8.31 6.03
N CYS A 92 -0.20 7.15 5.70
CA CYS A 92 0.77 7.04 4.62
C CYS A 92 0.11 7.22 3.25
N ASP A 93 -1.06 6.62 3.08
CA ASP A 93 -1.84 6.66 1.85
C ASP A 93 -2.43 8.05 1.57
N GLU A 94 -2.96 8.74 2.59
CA GLU A 94 -3.45 10.12 2.46
C GLU A 94 -2.30 11.05 2.01
N GLN A 95 -1.14 10.94 2.65
CA GLN A 95 0.05 11.70 2.24
C GLN A 95 0.53 11.37 0.83
N PHE A 96 0.29 10.15 0.36
CA PHE A 96 0.62 9.73 -0.99
C PHE A 96 -0.35 10.33 -2.01
N GLN A 97 -1.66 10.30 -1.72
CA GLN A 97 -2.68 10.97 -2.53
C GLN A 97 -2.36 12.46 -2.71
N ASP A 98 -2.11 13.16 -1.60
CA ASP A 98 -1.74 14.58 -1.60
C ASP A 98 -0.49 14.85 -2.45
N CYS A 99 0.50 13.97 -2.36
CA CYS A 99 1.71 14.09 -3.17
C CYS A 99 1.42 13.99 -4.66
N LEU A 100 0.61 13.01 -5.07
CA LEU A 100 0.24 12.81 -6.47
C LEU A 100 -0.62 13.95 -7.02
N GLU A 101 -1.63 14.42 -6.27
CA GLU A 101 -2.50 15.51 -6.72
C GLU A 101 -1.72 16.81 -6.94
N ASN A 102 -0.69 17.05 -6.10
CA ASN A 102 0.20 18.19 -6.26
C ASN A 102 1.00 18.16 -7.58
N ILE A 103 1.21 16.98 -8.17
CA ILE A 103 1.82 16.87 -9.52
C ILE A 103 0.92 17.55 -10.54
N CYS A 104 -0.37 17.24 -10.54
CA CYS A 104 -1.33 17.81 -11.49
C CYS A 104 -1.48 19.32 -11.31
N ARG A 105 -1.55 19.79 -10.06
CA ARG A 105 -1.54 21.24 -9.75
C ARG A 105 -0.29 21.94 -10.30
N ASN A 106 0.87 21.31 -10.19
CA ASN A 106 2.13 21.87 -10.70
C ASN A 106 2.19 21.86 -12.24
N VAL A 107 1.69 20.81 -12.90
CA VAL A 107 1.58 20.75 -14.36
C VAL A 107 0.68 21.87 -14.88
N GLN A 108 -0.50 22.04 -14.27
CA GLN A 108 -1.44 23.09 -14.64
C GLN A 108 -0.79 24.49 -14.56
N ARG A 109 -0.10 24.78 -13.45
CA ARG A 109 0.63 26.06 -13.26
C ARG A 109 1.76 26.24 -14.26
N THR A 110 2.58 25.21 -14.47
CA THR A 110 3.78 25.27 -15.33
C THR A 110 3.41 25.49 -16.80
N LEU A 111 2.32 24.88 -17.26
CA LEU A 111 1.84 24.99 -18.63
C LEU A 111 0.86 26.17 -18.83
N GLY A 112 0.53 26.93 -17.79
CA GLY A 112 -0.40 28.05 -17.87
C GLY A 112 -1.82 27.64 -18.26
N LEU A 113 -2.22 26.41 -17.95
CA LEU A 113 -3.53 25.87 -18.33
C LEU A 113 -4.63 26.46 -17.44
N ALA A 114 -5.60 27.14 -18.06
CA ALA A 114 -6.75 27.71 -17.36
C ALA A 114 -7.77 26.64 -16.92
N GLN A 115 -7.73 25.46 -17.55
CA GLN A 115 -8.64 24.34 -17.29
C GLN A 115 -7.94 23.25 -16.47
N SER A 116 -8.73 22.38 -15.83
CA SER A 116 -8.21 21.23 -15.08
C SER A 116 -7.44 20.28 -16.01
N VAL A 117 -6.45 19.60 -15.44
CA VAL A 117 -5.63 18.62 -16.16
C VAL A 117 -6.24 17.23 -16.01
N GLN A 118 -7.44 17.04 -16.58
CA GLN A 118 -8.24 15.82 -16.38
C GLN A 118 -7.46 14.52 -16.64
N ALA A 119 -6.64 14.48 -17.69
CA ALA A 119 -5.80 13.31 -17.99
C ALA A 119 -4.76 13.03 -16.88
N CYS A 120 -4.19 14.08 -16.27
CA CYS A 120 -3.28 13.94 -15.13
C CYS A 120 -4.05 13.44 -13.90
N GLU A 121 -5.20 14.06 -13.60
CA GLU A 121 -6.04 13.70 -12.45
C GLU A 121 -6.46 12.24 -12.54
N SER A 122 -6.95 11.79 -13.70
CA SER A 122 -7.33 10.37 -13.90
C SER A 122 -6.13 9.41 -13.76
N ALA A 123 -4.95 9.77 -14.25
CA ALA A 123 -3.76 8.95 -14.11
C ALA A 123 -3.29 8.84 -12.65
N VAL A 124 -3.34 9.95 -11.91
CA VAL A 124 -3.03 10.01 -10.48
C VAL A 124 -4.03 9.19 -9.67
N THR A 125 -5.33 9.35 -9.93
CA THR A 125 -6.39 8.56 -9.28
C THR A 125 -6.21 7.07 -9.53
N LEU A 126 -5.96 6.66 -10.78
CA LEU A 126 -5.73 5.25 -11.10
C LEU A 126 -4.50 4.68 -10.37
N LEU A 127 -3.40 5.43 -10.31
CA LEU A 127 -2.21 5.00 -9.57
C LEU A 127 -2.50 4.88 -8.07
N PHE A 128 -3.17 5.88 -7.50
CA PHE A 128 -3.55 5.87 -6.09
C PHE A 128 -4.43 4.67 -5.77
N ASP A 129 -5.51 4.45 -6.51
CA ASP A 129 -6.43 3.33 -6.30
C ASP A 129 -5.70 1.98 -6.39
N ALA A 130 -4.80 1.83 -7.37
CA ALA A 130 -3.99 0.62 -7.49
C ALA A 130 -3.10 0.40 -6.25
N VAL A 131 -2.36 1.43 -5.81
CA VAL A 131 -1.47 1.33 -4.64
C VAL A 131 -2.25 1.12 -3.34
N MET A 132 -3.41 1.76 -3.19
CA MET A 132 -4.29 1.62 -2.04
C MET A 132 -4.73 0.19 -1.81
N HIS A 133 -5.34 -0.42 -2.83
CA HIS A 133 -5.90 -1.76 -2.76
C HIS A 133 -4.77 -2.81 -2.73
N LEU A 134 -3.71 -2.63 -3.52
CA LEU A 134 -2.59 -3.57 -3.53
C LEU A 134 -1.61 -3.37 -2.36
N GLY A 135 -1.84 -2.36 -1.52
CA GLY A 135 -0.89 -1.83 -0.54
C GLY A 135 -0.81 -2.61 0.77
N CYS A 136 -1.79 -3.46 1.07
CA CYS A 136 -1.88 -4.11 2.39
C CYS A 136 -0.75 -5.08 2.67
N LYS A 137 -0.46 -5.98 1.72
CA LYS A 137 0.66 -6.92 1.89
C LYS A 137 2.02 -6.20 2.04
N PRO A 138 2.41 -5.27 1.15
CA PRO A 138 3.68 -4.55 1.32
C PRO A 138 3.70 -3.71 2.60
N TYR A 139 2.59 -3.09 3.01
CA TYR A 139 2.50 -2.41 4.30
C TYR A 139 2.76 -3.35 5.48
N LEU A 140 2.04 -4.47 5.56
CA LEU A 140 2.17 -5.43 6.67
C LEU A 140 3.57 -6.07 6.73
N ASP A 141 4.17 -6.36 5.57
CA ASP A 141 5.53 -6.89 5.51
C ASP A 141 6.56 -5.82 5.96
N SER A 142 6.42 -4.56 5.51
CA SER A 142 7.28 -3.45 5.95
C SER A 142 7.17 -3.19 7.47
N GLN A 143 5.95 -3.28 8.02
CA GLN A 143 5.73 -3.17 9.46
C GLN A 143 6.34 -4.36 10.22
N ARG A 144 6.26 -5.59 9.69
CA ARG A 144 6.89 -6.77 10.31
C ARG A 144 8.42 -6.65 10.35
N ASP A 145 9.02 -6.09 9.31
CA ASP A 145 10.45 -5.91 9.23
C ASP A 145 10.93 -4.76 10.12
N SER A 146 10.20 -3.64 10.15
CA SER A 146 10.57 -2.44 10.89
C SER A 146 10.17 -2.44 12.36
N CYS A 147 9.21 -3.28 12.77
CA CYS A 147 8.74 -3.41 14.15
C CYS A 147 9.19 -4.70 14.83
N VAL A 148 9.13 -4.70 16.15
CA VAL A 148 9.20 -5.87 17.04
C VAL A 148 8.04 -5.84 18.04
N CYS A 149 7.54 -7.01 18.38
CA CYS A 149 6.56 -7.17 19.47
C CYS A 149 7.27 -7.49 20.79
N GLN A 150 6.76 -7.05 21.94
CA GLN A 150 7.49 -7.12 23.21
C GLN A 150 7.90 -8.55 23.60
N TYR A 151 7.08 -9.55 23.28
CA TYR A 151 7.43 -10.94 23.52
C TYR A 151 8.65 -11.41 22.71
N GLU A 152 8.87 -10.87 21.51
CA GLU A 152 10.03 -11.19 20.67
C GLU A 152 11.31 -10.57 21.24
N VAL A 153 11.23 -9.34 21.75
CA VAL A 153 12.38 -8.65 22.39
C VAL A 153 12.85 -9.39 23.64
N LYS A 154 11.94 -9.96 24.43
CA LYS A 154 12.27 -10.76 25.63
C LYS A 154 12.88 -12.13 25.31
N LYS A 155 12.79 -12.60 24.05
CA LYS A 155 13.36 -13.87 23.60
C LYS A 155 14.76 -13.72 23.02
N GLU A 156 15.11 -12.52 22.58
CA GLU A 156 16.42 -12.18 22.00
C GLU A 156 17.41 -11.56 23.02
N LEU A 157 16.94 -11.23 24.23
CA LEU A 157 17.74 -10.89 25.41
C LEU A 157 17.93 -12.09 26.33
#